data_AF-W4JU84-F1
#
_entry.id   AF-W4JU84-F1
#
_cell.length_a   1.000
_cell.length_b   1.000
_cell.length_c   1.000
_cell.angle_alpha   90.00
_cell.angle_beta   90.00
_cell.angle_gamma   90.00
#
_symmetry.space_group_name_H-M   'P 1'
#
loop_
_entity.id
_entity.type
_entity.pdbx_description
1 polymer ?
#
loop_
_entity_poly.entity_id
_entity_poly.type
_entity_poly.pdbx_seq_one_letter_code
_entity_poly.pdbx_strand_id
1 'polypeptide(L)'
;GISPTTGLPFSPPTAFRTHVRPNPGKHERATLREARCHRCRQWVAVEGVKDVEPKVKEIYWWKHAAACHHGSTIDGESDVFVHDDVY
;
A
#
# COMPACT_ATOMS: atom_id res chain seq x y z
N GLY A 1 5.02 5.84 -4.49
CA GLY A 1 5.96 6.43 -3.51
C GLY A 1 7.26 5.67 -3.58
N ILE A 2 8.41 6.36 -3.51
CA ILE A 2 9.72 5.74 -3.63
C ILE A 2 10.26 5.37 -2.25
N SER A 3 10.74 4.14 -2.11
CA SER A 3 11.41 3.63 -0.92
C SER A 3 12.77 4.31 -0.77
N PRO A 4 13.05 4.99 0.36
CA PRO A 4 14.37 5.57 0.60
C PRO A 4 15.44 4.50 0.83
N THR A 5 15.05 3.27 1.18
CA THR A 5 15.98 2.16 1.44
C THR A 5 16.49 1.53 0.16
N THR A 6 15.64 1.39 -0.86
CA THR A 6 15.99 0.69 -2.11
C THR A 6 16.09 1.62 -3.32
N GLY A 7 15.59 2.85 -3.23
CA GLY A 7 15.47 3.75 -4.39
C GLY A 7 14.40 3.32 -5.39
N LEU A 8 13.65 2.25 -5.10
CA LEU A 8 12.61 1.70 -5.96
C LEU A 8 11.20 2.08 -5.48
N PRO A 9 10.17 2.02 -6.32
CA PRO A 9 8.79 2.14 -5.88
C PRO A 9 8.45 1.15 -4.74
N PHE A 10 7.60 1.56 -3.80
CA PHE A 10 7.02 0.60 -2.85
C PHE A 10 6.13 -0.40 -3.59
N SER A 11 6.25 -1.68 -3.25
CA SER A 11 5.37 -2.72 -3.77
C SER A 11 3.89 -2.40 -3.54
N PRO A 12 3.01 -2.73 -4.50
CA PRO A 12 1.59 -2.45 -4.42
C PRO A 12 0.89 -3.37 -3.40
N PRO A 13 -0.35 -3.03 -2.99
CA PRO A 13 -1.20 -3.95 -2.26
C PRO A 13 -1.45 -5.25 -3.03
N THR A 14 -1.49 -6.38 -2.31
CA THR A 14 -1.83 -7.69 -2.91
C THR A 14 -3.33 -7.89 -3.10
N ALA A 15 -4.16 -7.14 -2.37
CA ALA A 15 -5.60 -7.15 -2.50
C ALA A 15 -6.20 -5.86 -1.93
N PHE A 16 -7.45 -5.59 -2.30
CA PHE A 16 -8.27 -4.53 -1.69
C PHE A 16 -9.56 -5.12 -1.13
N ARG A 17 -10.06 -4.51 -0.06
CA ARG A 17 -11.41 -4.76 0.45
C ARG A 17 -12.05 -3.48 0.95
N THR A 18 -13.36 -3.50 1.10
CA THR A 18 -14.11 -2.42 1.73
C THR A 18 -14.79 -2.96 2.97
N HIS A 19 -14.71 -2.22 4.06
CA HIS A 19 -15.31 -2.57 5.35
C HIS A 19 -16.24 -1.44 5.83
N VAL A 20 -17.43 -1.81 6.28
CA VAL A 20 -18.44 -0.88 6.81
C VAL A 20 -18.12 -0.56 8.27
N ARG A 21 -18.08 0.73 8.61
CA ARG A 21 -17.87 1.17 10.00
C ARG A 21 -19.20 1.12 10.76
N PRO A 22 -19.22 0.61 12.00
CA PRO A 22 -20.47 0.43 12.74
C PRO A 22 -21.14 1.76 13.15
N ASN A 23 -20.37 2.82 13.39
CA ASN A 23 -20.89 4.12 13.86
C ASN A 23 -20.10 5.30 13.24
N PRO A 24 -20.36 5.67 11.97
CA PRO A 24 -19.70 6.82 11.36
C PRO A 24 -20.23 8.15 11.93
N GLY A 25 -19.32 9.08 12.25
CA GLY A 25 -19.69 10.46 12.56
C GLY A 25 -20.22 11.23 11.34
N LYS A 26 -20.87 12.38 11.56
CA LYS A 26 -21.51 13.20 10.51
C LYS A 26 -20.62 13.54 9.30
N HIS A 27 -19.31 13.71 9.52
CA HIS A 27 -18.32 14.05 8.48
C HIS A 27 -17.30 12.93 8.25
N GLU A 28 -17.66 11.72 8.64
CA GLU A 28 -16.84 10.53 8.50
C GLU A 28 -17.42 9.59 7.46
N ARG A 29 -16.53 8.83 6.81
CA ARG A 29 -16.91 7.81 5.85
C ARG A 29 -17.60 6.65 6.57
N ALA A 30 -18.71 6.19 6.00
CA ALA A 30 -19.42 4.99 6.44
C ALA A 30 -18.65 3.71 6.08
N THR A 31 -17.82 3.75 5.05
CA THR A 31 -16.98 2.64 4.60
C THR A 31 -15.53 3.05 4.52
N LEU A 32 -14.63 2.12 4.81
CA LEU A 32 -13.19 2.28 4.57
C LEU A 32 -12.69 1.20 3.65
N ARG A 33 -11.90 1.62 2.67
CA ARG A 33 -11.11 0.80 1.77
C ARG A 33 -9.80 0.49 2.45
N GLU A 34 -9.47 -0.79 2.43
CA GLU A 34 -8.25 -1.34 2.98
C GLU A 34 -7.46 -2.07 1.89
N ALA A 35 -6.15 -2.06 2.04
CA ALA A 35 -5.19 -2.76 1.21
C ALA A 35 -4.52 -3.89 2.01
N ARG A 36 -4.26 -5.02 1.36
CA ARG A 36 -3.52 -6.14 1.94
C ARG A 36 -2.03 -5.95 1.73
N CYS A 37 -1.26 -5.96 2.83
CA CYS A 37 0.20 -5.95 2.77
C CYS A 37 0.77 -7.34 2.51
N HIS A 38 1.73 -7.44 1.58
CA HIS A 38 2.44 -8.69 1.29
C HIS A 38 3.36 -9.10 2.44
N ARG A 39 3.99 -8.11 3.11
CA ARG A 39 4.95 -8.35 4.18
C ARG A 39 4.29 -8.70 5.50
N CYS A 40 3.54 -7.78 6.11
CA CYS A 40 2.94 -8.02 7.42
C CYS A 40 1.63 -8.81 7.37
N ARG A 41 1.07 -9.00 6.17
CA ARG A 41 -0.22 -9.69 5.99
C ARG A 41 -1.30 -9.06 6.88
N GLN A 42 -1.34 -7.74 6.97
CA GLN A 42 -2.44 -6.99 7.59
C GLN A 42 -3.24 -6.25 6.53
N TRP A 43 -4.50 -5.97 6.87
CA TRP A 43 -5.34 -5.05 6.11
C TRP A 43 -5.11 -3.65 6.65
N VAL A 44 -4.74 -2.73 5.76
CA VAL A 44 -4.32 -1.36 6.10
C VAL A 44 -5.28 -0.39 5.43
N ALA A 45 -5.86 0.53 6.19
CA ALA A 45 -6.70 1.57 5.62
C ALA A 45 -5.91 2.43 4.60
N VAL A 46 -6.42 2.52 3.37
CA VAL A 46 -5.83 3.33 2.28
C VAL A 46 -6.55 4.64 2.05
N GLU A 47 -7.43 5.01 2.98
CA GLU A 47 -8.12 6.29 3.00
C GLU A 47 -8.31 6.79 4.43
N GLY A 48 -8.61 8.07 4.57
CA GLY A 48 -8.87 8.70 5.86
C GLY A 48 -10.31 8.47 6.34
N VAL A 49 -10.50 8.48 7.66
CA VAL A 49 -11.84 8.39 8.27
C VAL A 49 -12.72 9.58 7.91
N LYS A 50 -12.13 10.77 7.81
CA LYS A 50 -12.86 11.98 7.38
C LYS A 50 -13.20 11.88 5.91
N ASP A 51 -14.38 12.36 5.55
CA ASP A 51 -14.81 12.44 4.15
C ASP A 51 -14.20 13.66 3.45
N VAL A 52 -12.88 13.67 3.39
CA VAL A 52 -12.07 14.69 2.71
C VAL A 52 -11.13 13.96 1.78
N GLU A 53 -11.02 14.45 0.54
CA GLU A 53 -10.08 13.88 -0.42
C GLU A 53 -8.66 14.36 -0.09
N PRO A 54 -7.68 13.45 0.09
CA PRO A 54 -6.29 13.85 0.27
C PRO A 54 -5.73 14.40 -1.05
N LYS A 55 -4.76 15.32 -0.96
CA LYS A 55 -4.02 15.80 -2.14
C LYS A 55 -3.31 14.69 -2.91
N VAL A 56 -2.94 13.61 -2.22
CA VAL A 56 -2.31 12.41 -2.79
C VAL A 56 -3.07 11.19 -2.28
N LYS A 57 -3.78 10.50 -3.16
CA LYS A 57 -4.65 9.36 -2.78
C LYS A 57 -3.88 8.21 -2.14
N GLU A 58 -2.68 7.94 -2.64
CA GLU A 58 -1.85 6.81 -2.19
C GLU A 58 -1.04 7.10 -0.93
N ILE A 59 -1.12 8.31 -0.35
CA ILE A 59 -0.29 8.70 0.80
C ILE A 59 -0.48 7.79 2.01
N TYR A 60 -1.69 7.25 2.20
CA TYR A 60 -2.00 6.31 3.27
C TYR A 60 -1.23 5.00 3.10
N TRP A 61 -1.15 4.48 1.88
CA TRP A 61 -0.37 3.29 1.57
C TRP A 61 1.12 3.53 1.76
N TRP A 62 1.65 4.64 1.22
CA TRP A 62 3.09 4.92 1.29
C TRP A 62 3.59 5.10 2.73
N LYS A 63 2.75 5.63 3.63
CA LYS A 63 3.09 5.70 5.07
C LYS A 63 3.28 4.31 5.68
N HIS A 64 2.38 3.37 5.37
CA HIS A 64 2.54 1.99 5.82
C HIS A 64 3.77 1.34 5.18
N ALA A 65 3.91 1.47 3.86
CA ALA A 65 5.01 0.86 3.12
C ALA A 65 6.38 1.37 3.60
N ALA A 66 6.52 2.66 3.90
CA ALA A 66 7.74 3.23 4.45
C ALA A 66 8.13 2.64 5.81
N ALA A 67 7.14 2.39 6.67
CA ALA A 67 7.34 1.84 8.02
C ALA A 67 7.36 0.30 8.06
N CYS A 68 6.92 -0.38 7.01
CA CYS A 68 6.76 -1.83 7.00
C CYS A 68 7.63 -2.52 5.96
N HIS A 69 7.76 -2.00 4.73
CA HIS A 69 8.39 -2.77 3.65
C HIS A 69 9.91 -2.87 3.78
N HIS A 70 10.63 -1.85 4.28
CA HIS A 70 12.10 -1.84 4.47
C HIS A 70 12.90 -2.64 3.43
N GLY A 71 12.61 -2.44 2.14
CA GLY A 71 13.29 -3.13 1.03
C GLY A 71 12.78 -4.54 0.68
N SER A 72 11.77 -5.05 1.38
CA SER A 72 10.99 -6.19 0.92
C SER A 72 10.13 -5.82 -0.28
N THR A 73 10.25 -6.61 -1.33
CA THR A 73 9.41 -6.55 -2.54
C THR A 73 8.49 -7.77 -2.60
N ILE A 74 7.49 -7.71 -3.48
CA ILE A 74 6.72 -8.90 -3.85
C ILE A 74 7.59 -9.79 -4.72
N ASP A 75 7.46 -11.11 -4.55
CA ASP A 75 8.15 -12.11 -5.36
C ASP A 75 7.87 -11.88 -6.86
N GLY A 76 8.92 -11.85 -7.68
CA GLY A 76 8.83 -11.56 -9.12
C GLY A 76 8.68 -10.08 -9.51
N GLU A 77 8.57 -9.14 -8.55
CA GLU A 77 8.49 -7.70 -8.87
C GLU A 77 9.86 -7.12 -9.27
N SER A 78 10.96 -7.78 -8.88
CA SER A 78 12.34 -7.27 -8.99
C SER A 78 13.21 -8.05 -9.98
N ASP A 79 12.62 -8.90 -10.82
CA ASP A 79 13.34 -9.68 -11.84
C ASP A 79 13.73 -8.80 -13.04
N VAL A 80 14.67 -7.88 -12.82
CA VAL A 80 15.17 -6.95 -13.84
C VAL A 80 16.32 -7.55 -14.66
N PHE A 81 16.84 -8.72 -14.26
CA PHE A 81 17.94 -9.40 -14.95
C PHE A 81 17.43 -10.65 -15.66
N VAL A 82 17.26 -10.55 -16.98
CA VAL A 82 17.24 -11.75 -17.84
C VAL A 82 18.68 -12.25 -17.93
N HIS A 83 18.92 -13.47 -17.48
CA HIS A 83 20.16 -14.18 -17.81
C HIS A 83 20.09 -14.52 -19.31
N ASP A 84 20.92 -13.86 -20.11
CA ASP A 84 21.05 -14.17 -21.53
C ASP A 84 22.23 -15.13 -21.73
N ASP A 85 22.04 -16.18 -22.52
CA ASP A 85 23.00 -17.26 -22.78
C ASP A 85 24.12 -16.87 -23.77
N VAL A 86 24.38 -15.57 -23.97
CA VAL A 86 25.42 -15.09 -24.88
C VAL A 86 26.76 -15.03 -24.14
N TYR A 87 27.52 -16.10 -24.30
CA TYR A 87 28.92 -16.25 -23.90
C TYR A 87 29.89 -15.70 -24.95
#